data_AF-A0A916M075-F1
#
_entry.id   AF-A0A916M075-F1
#
_cell.length_a   1.000
_cell.length_b   1.000
_cell.length_c   1.000
_cell.angle_alpha   90.00
_cell.angle_beta   90.00
_cell.angle_gamma   90.00
#
_symmetry.space_group_name_H-M   'P 1'
#
loop_
_entity.id
_entity.type
_entity.pdbx_description
1 polymer ?
#
loop_
_entity_poly.entity_id
_entity_poly.type
_entity_poly.pdbx_seq_one_letter_code
_entity_poly.pdbx_strand_id
1 'polypeptide(L)'
;LFIFIGTAPRTQMLSGLVQLDQQGFILTGPDLVGDGRRPRGWMPDRDPFLFETSVPGVFAAGDARSGSGKRVASAVGEGSATVRLVHSYLATV
;
A
#
# COMPACT_ATOMS: atom_id res chain seq x y z
N LEU A 1 3.28 -18.73 26.99
CA LEU A 1 2.14 -18.86 26.04
C LEU A 1 2.42 -17.91 24.87
N PHE A 2 2.41 -18.42 23.64
CA PHE A 2 2.45 -17.58 22.42
C PHE A 2 1.15 -17.80 21.64
N ILE A 3 0.57 -16.73 21.10
CA ILE A 3 -0.73 -16.77 20.41
C ILE A 3 -0.51 -16.44 18.93
N PHE A 4 -0.83 -17.40 18.05
CA PHE A 4 -0.64 -17.32 16.60
C PHE A 4 -1.95 -17.55 15.84
N ILE A 5 -2.96 -16.71 16.08
CA ILE A 5 -4.29 -16.79 15.44
C ILE A 5 -4.41 -15.92 14.17
N GLY A 6 -3.30 -15.30 13.74
CA GLY A 6 -3.25 -14.38 12.62
C GLY A 6 -3.34 -12.91 13.02
N THR A 7 -3.48 -12.03 12.03
CA THR A 7 -3.59 -10.58 12.19
C THR A 7 -4.75 -10.05 11.35
N ALA A 8 -5.46 -9.04 11.86
CA ALA A 8 -6.54 -8.37 11.14
C ALA A 8 -6.18 -6.88 10.98
N PRO A 9 -6.07 -6.36 9.75
CA PRO A 9 -5.74 -4.96 9.53
C PRO A 9 -6.93 -4.06 9.91
N ARG A 10 -6.64 -2.86 10.43
CA ARG A 10 -7.64 -1.86 10.80
C ARG A 10 -7.99 -0.96 9.60
N THR A 11 -8.35 -1.57 8.48
CA THR A 11 -8.49 -0.94 7.16
C THR A 11 -9.92 -0.95 6.62
N GLN A 12 -10.88 -1.47 7.38
CA GLN A 12 -12.29 -1.57 6.95
C GLN A 12 -12.89 -0.23 6.51
N MET A 13 -12.51 0.88 7.16
CA MET A 13 -12.93 2.23 6.77
C MET A 13 -12.49 2.63 5.35
N LEU A 14 -11.42 2.00 4.84
CA LEU A 14 -10.86 2.28 3.52
C LEU A 14 -11.43 1.38 2.42
N SER A 15 -12.33 0.45 2.78
CA SER A 15 -12.98 -0.43 1.81
C SER A 15 -13.74 0.38 0.76
N GLY A 16 -13.49 0.10 -0.51
CA GLY A 16 -14.06 0.85 -1.63
C GLY A 16 -13.35 2.17 -1.96
N LEU A 17 -12.47 2.67 -1.09
CA LEU A 17 -11.63 3.84 -1.36
C LEU A 17 -10.28 3.45 -1.96
N VAL A 18 -9.66 2.40 -1.42
CA VAL A 18 -8.45 1.79 -1.98
C VAL A 18 -8.66 0.29 -2.19
N GLN A 19 -7.90 -0.32 -3.09
CA GLN A 19 -7.92 -1.76 -3.28
C GLN A 19 -7.31 -2.47 -2.07
N LEU A 20 -8.05 -3.46 -1.57
CA LEU A 20 -7.64 -4.35 -0.49
C LEU A 20 -7.49 -5.77 -1.02
N ASP A 21 -6.59 -6.57 -0.43
CA ASP A 21 -6.53 -8.01 -0.68
C ASP A 21 -7.70 -8.76 -0.02
N GLN A 22 -7.78 -10.08 -0.23
CA GLN A 22 -8.88 -10.90 0.32
C GLN A 22 -8.88 -10.96 1.85
N GLN A 23 -7.77 -10.60 2.49
CA GLN A 23 -7.60 -10.55 3.94
C GLN A 23 -7.79 -9.13 4.50
N GLY A 24 -8.11 -8.15 3.64
CA GLY A 24 -8.37 -6.76 4.00
C GLY A 24 -7.13 -5.86 4.08
N PHE A 25 -5.93 -6.32 3.73
CA PHE A 25 -4.75 -5.46 3.73
C PHE A 25 -4.70 -4.59 2.47
N ILE A 26 -4.11 -3.40 2.59
CA ILE A 26 -3.99 -2.45 1.47
C ILE A 26 -3.01 -2.99 0.44
N LEU A 27 -3.43 -3.06 -0.82
CA LEU A 27 -2.54 -3.35 -1.95
C LEU A 27 -1.75 -2.08 -2.33
N THR A 28 -0.46 -2.24 -2.61
CA THR A 28 0.43 -1.12 -2.94
C THR A 28 1.40 -1.47 -4.06
N GLY A 29 1.83 -0.47 -4.82
CA GLY A 29 2.95 -0.61 -5.76
C GLY A 29 2.76 -1.75 -6.75
N PRO A 30 3.75 -2.65 -6.92
CA PRO A 30 3.65 -3.78 -7.85
C PRO A 30 2.46 -4.70 -7.61
N ASP A 31 1.99 -4.82 -6.36
CA ASP A 31 0.87 -5.71 -6.00
C ASP A 31 -0.48 -5.22 -6.58
N LEU A 32 -0.52 -4.00 -7.12
CA LEU A 32 -1.66 -3.41 -7.82
C LEU A 32 -1.65 -3.68 -9.34
N VAL A 33 -0.52 -4.10 -9.91
CA VAL A 33 -0.35 -4.29 -11.35
C VAL A 33 -0.55 -5.77 -11.69
N GLY A 34 -1.80 -6.16 -11.96
CA GLY A 34 -2.15 -7.50 -12.43
C GLY A 34 -2.12 -7.60 -13.95
N ASP A 35 -1.52 -8.65 -14.51
CA ASP A 35 -1.45 -8.93 -15.96
C ASP A 35 -0.92 -7.74 -16.79
N GLY A 36 0.01 -6.96 -16.22
CA GLY A 36 0.58 -5.76 -16.86
C GLY A 36 -0.38 -4.57 -16.95
N ARG A 37 -1.53 -4.62 -16.26
CA ARG A 37 -2.54 -3.55 -16.25
C ARG A 37 -2.50 -2.79 -14.92
N ARG A 38 -2.51 -1.47 -15.02
CA ARG A 38 -2.64 -0.55 -13.87
C ARG A 38 -4.04 -0.64 -13.26
N PRO A 39 -4.23 -0.20 -12.00
CA PRO A 39 -5.53 -0.17 -11.34
C PRO A 39 -6.61 0.52 -12.16
N ARG A 40 -7.86 0.10 -12.00
CA ARG A 40 -8.99 0.76 -12.64
C ARG A 40 -9.06 2.22 -12.20
N GLY A 41 -9.17 3.13 -13.16
CA GLY A 41 -9.23 4.57 -12.88
C GLY A 41 -7.87 5.21 -12.62
N TRP A 42 -6.77 4.47 -12.84
CA TRP A 42 -5.43 5.01 -12.76
C TRP A 42 -5.14 5.99 -13.90
N MET A 43 -4.97 7.26 -13.57
CA MET A 43 -4.73 8.33 -14.54
C MET A 43 -3.25 8.65 -14.83
N PRO A 44 -2.32 8.57 -13.85
CA PRO A 44 -0.92 8.90 -14.12
C PRO A 44 -0.30 8.01 -15.20
N ASP A 45 0.51 8.59 -16.08
CA ASP A 45 1.29 7.83 -17.06
C ASP A 45 2.58 7.25 -16.46
N ARG A 46 2.40 6.42 -15.43
CA ARG A 46 3.43 5.63 -14.76
C ARG A 46 2.76 4.53 -13.94
N ASP A 47 3.54 3.54 -13.53
CA ASP A 47 3.06 2.55 -12.58
C ASP A 47 3.01 3.15 -11.16
N PRO A 48 2.21 2.56 -10.24
CA PRO A 48 2.17 2.97 -8.84
C PRO A 48 3.57 2.91 -8.20
N PHE A 49 3.92 3.93 -7.40
CA PHE A 49 5.14 3.86 -6.61
C PHE A 49 5.05 2.74 -5.57
N LEU A 50 6.21 2.26 -5.06
CA LEU A 50 6.31 1.06 -4.21
C LEU A 50 5.27 0.97 -3.07
N PHE A 51 4.95 2.10 -2.42
CA PHE A 51 4.00 2.15 -1.29
C PHE A 51 2.70 2.89 -1.64
N GLU A 52 2.49 3.20 -2.91
CA GLU A 52 1.30 3.91 -3.37
C GLU A 52 0.14 2.94 -3.55
N THR A 53 -1.04 3.35 -3.09
CA THR A 53 -2.27 2.58 -3.18
C THR A 53 -2.88 2.68 -4.58
N SER A 54 -4.06 2.10 -4.79
CA SER A 54 -4.81 2.25 -6.05
C SER A 54 -5.29 3.69 -6.32
N VAL A 55 -5.15 4.60 -5.35
CA VAL A 55 -5.44 6.03 -5.51
C VAL A 55 -4.11 6.79 -5.63
N PRO A 56 -3.85 7.48 -6.77
CA PRO A 56 -2.65 8.27 -6.95
C PRO A 56 -2.44 9.28 -5.82
N GLY A 57 -1.22 9.34 -5.28
CA GLY A 57 -0.85 10.24 -4.18
C GLY A 57 -1.21 9.73 -2.78
N VAL A 58 -1.94 8.62 -2.66
CA VAL A 58 -2.24 8.00 -1.37
C VAL A 58 -1.30 6.81 -1.16
N PHE A 59 -0.61 6.79 -0.02
CA PHE A 59 0.40 5.79 0.30
C PHE A 59 0.07 5.02 1.58
N ALA A 60 0.53 3.78 1.67
CA ALA A 60 0.39 2.93 2.85
C ALA A 60 1.71 2.24 3.20
N ALA A 61 2.04 2.20 4.49
CA ALA A 61 3.25 1.59 5.02
C ALA A 61 2.95 0.77 6.28
N GLY A 62 3.79 -0.24 6.54
CA GLY A 62 3.69 -1.08 7.73
C GLY A 62 2.56 -2.10 7.68
N ASP A 63 2.12 -2.54 8.84
CA ASP A 63 1.31 -3.75 8.99
C ASP A 63 -0.08 -3.70 8.33
N ALA A 64 -0.55 -2.51 7.93
CA ALA A 64 -1.80 -2.35 7.17
C ALA A 64 -1.68 -2.79 5.70
N ARG A 65 -0.47 -2.86 5.14
CA ARG A 65 -0.19 -3.23 3.76
C ARG A 65 -0.10 -4.76 3.58
N SER A 66 -0.48 -5.23 2.40
CA SER A 66 -0.28 -6.63 2.00
C SER A 66 1.20 -6.92 1.80
N GLY A 67 1.67 -8.10 2.22
CA GLY A 67 3.08 -8.49 2.09
C GLY A 67 4.07 -7.73 3.00
N SER A 68 3.62 -6.89 3.94
CA SER A 68 4.51 -6.23 4.91
C SER A 68 5.14 -7.25 5.87
N GLY A 69 6.35 -6.99 6.35
CA GLY A 69 7.08 -7.90 7.25
C GLY A 69 6.47 -8.12 8.66
N LYS A 70 5.39 -7.41 9.02
CA LYS A 70 4.72 -7.45 10.34
C LYS A 70 5.67 -7.23 11.51
N ARG A 71 6.57 -6.24 11.37
CA ARG A 71 7.65 -5.91 12.32
C ARG A 71 7.82 -4.41 12.43
N VAL A 72 8.10 -3.95 13.65
CA VAL A 72 8.32 -2.52 13.95
C VAL A 72 9.42 -1.91 13.06
N ALA A 73 10.59 -2.56 12.97
CA ALA A 73 11.70 -2.05 12.16
C ALA A 73 11.34 -1.92 10.67
N SER A 74 10.62 -2.90 10.12
CA SER A 74 10.13 -2.85 8.74
C SER A 74 9.12 -1.73 8.54
N ALA A 75 8.15 -1.59 9.45
CA ALA A 75 7.15 -0.52 9.37
C ALA A 75 7.78 0.88 9.43
N VAL A 76 8.78 1.08 10.29
CA VAL A 76 9.55 2.34 10.37
C VAL A 76 10.30 2.61 9.06
N GLY A 77 10.97 1.59 8.51
CA GLY A 77 11.69 1.69 7.24
C GLY A 77 10.78 2.04 6.06
N GLU A 78 9.64 1.33 5.94
CA GLU A 78 8.63 1.59 4.91
C GLU A 78 8.05 3.01 5.05
N GLY A 79 7.75 3.46 6.27
CA GLY A 79 7.26 4.81 6.54
C GLY A 79 8.25 5.89 6.13
N SER A 80 9.53 5.72 6.48
CA SER A 80 10.61 6.64 6.08
C SER A 80 10.78 6.70 4.56
N ALA A 81 10.83 5.54 3.89
CA ALA A 81 10.97 5.47 2.43
C ALA A 81 9.75 6.07 1.70
N THR A 82 8.55 5.94 2.27
CA THR A 82 7.31 6.51 1.71
C THR A 82 7.40 8.03 1.57
N VAL A 83 8.05 8.75 2.50
CA VAL A 83 8.20 10.21 2.42
C VAL A 83 8.87 10.65 1.13
N ARG A 84 9.93 9.95 0.70
CA ARG A 84 10.63 10.25 -0.55
C ARG A 84 9.72 10.06 -1.78
N LEU A 85 8.85 9.05 -1.75
CA LEU A 85 7.90 8.76 -2.83
C LEU A 85 6.75 9.77 -2.87
N VAL A 86 6.30 10.25 -1.70
CA VAL A 86 5.35 11.38 -1.63
C VAL A 86 5.95 12.61 -2.29
N HIS A 87 7.22 12.95 -2.01
CA HIS A 87 7.89 14.05 -2.70
C HIS A 87 8.02 13.81 -4.22
N SER A 88 8.30 12.57 -4.66
CA SER A 88 8.30 12.24 -6.09
C SER A 88 6.93 12.47 -6.73
N TYR A 89 5.84 12.07 -6.06
CA TYR A 89 4.49 12.30 -6.55
C TYR A 89 4.15 13.79 -6.62
N LEU A 90 4.45 14.54 -5.57
CA LEU A 90 4.18 15.98 -5.52
C LEU A 90 4.97 16.79 -6.56
N ALA A 91 6.08 16.27 -7.08
CA ALA A 91 6.81 16.89 -8.18
C ALA A 91 6.15 16.66 -9.57
N THR A 92 5.09 15.86 -9.64
CA THR A 92 4.37 15.52 -10.89
C THR A 92 2.98 16.15 -10.99
N VAL A 93 2.53 16.87 -9.95
CA VAL A 93 1.22 17.52 -9.87
C VAL A 93 1.30 19.03 -10.04
#